data_AF-A0A952AK65-F1
#
_entry.id   AF-A0A952AK65-F1
#
_cell.length_a   1.000
_cell.length_b   1.000
_cell.length_c   1.000
_cell.angle_alpha   90.00
_cell.angle_beta   90.00
_cell.angle_gamma   90.00
#
_symmetry.space_group_name_H-M   'P 1'
#
loop_
_entity.id
_entity.type
_entity.pdbx_description
1 polymer ?
#
loop_
_entity_poly.entity_id
_entity_poly.type
_entity_poly.pdbx_seq_one_letter_code
_entity_poly.pdbx_strand_id
1 'polypeptide(L)' 'MNEQTTTKSQLLLCLECKNETQLAADLHVGDVIECDFCGIEYEVLNAENNEYTVSLLEEEK' A
#
# COMPACT_ATOMS: atom_id res chain seq x y z
N MET A 1 -6.95 9.81 -10.42
CA MET A 1 -7.08 8.44 -11.01
C MET A 1 -6.40 7.59 -9.98
N ASN A 2 -7.13 6.83 -9.17
CA ASN A 2 -6.52 6.18 -8.02
C ASN A 2 -5.44 5.19 -8.50
N GLU A 3 -4.19 5.46 -8.16
CA GLU A 3 -3.06 4.62 -8.55
C GLU A 3 -3.06 3.36 -7.71
N GLN A 4 -3.11 2.20 -8.36
CA GLN A 4 -3.17 0.90 -7.71
C GLN A 4 -1.89 0.11 -7.98
N THR A 5 -1.44 -0.64 -6.97
CA THR A 5 -0.33 -1.58 -7.11
C THR A 5 -0.61 -2.86 -6.34
N THR A 6 -0.05 -3.96 -6.83
CA THR A 6 -0.19 -5.29 -6.24
C THR A 6 1.18 -5.83 -5.89
N THR A 7 1.33 -6.35 -4.68
CA THR A 7 2.54 -7.02 -4.22
C THR A 7 2.24 -8.41 -3.69
N LYS A 8 3.13 -9.36 -3.97
CA LYS A 8 3.06 -10.76 -3.51
C LYS A 8 3.96 -11.03 -2.30
N SER A 9 4.60 -10.00 -1.77
CA SER A 9 5.50 -10.05 -0.64
C SER A 9 5.02 -9.07 0.43
N GLN A 10 5.52 -9.22 1.67
CA GLN A 10 5.32 -8.24 2.74
C GLN A 10 6.12 -6.94 2.50
N LEU A 11 6.36 -6.58 1.23
CA LEU A 11 7.06 -5.38 0.82
C LEU A 11 6.21 -4.67 -0.23
N LEU A 12 5.89 -3.42 0.04
CA LEU A 12 5.20 -2.53 -0.89
C LEU A 12 6.21 -1.56 -1.47
N LEU A 13 6.33 -1.53 -2.80
CA LEU A 13 7.07 -0.49 -3.50
C LEU A 13 6.19 0.75 -3.61
N CYS A 14 6.61 1.84 -2.96
CA CYS A 14 5.93 3.13 -3.06
C CYS A 14 5.98 3.65 -4.50
N LEU A 15 4.81 4.00 -5.05
CA LEU A 15 4.69 4.51 -6.41
C LEU A 15 5.31 5.91 -6.56
N GLU A 16 5.35 6.70 -5.49
CA GLU A 16 5.91 8.06 -5.50
C GLU A 16 7.43 8.07 -5.35
N CYS A 17 7.93 7.61 -4.20
CA CYS A 17 9.35 7.74 -3.86
C CYS A 17 10.21 6.54 -4.29
N LYS A 18 9.60 5.48 -4.82
CA LYS A 18 10.25 4.22 -5.23
C LYS A 18 11.03 3.51 -4.13
N ASN A 19 10.75 3.82 -2.86
CA ASN A 19 11.26 3.06 -1.72
C ASN A 19 10.33 1.90 -1.37
N GLU A 20 10.90 0.88 -0.73
CA GLU A 20 10.17 -0.28 -0.25
C GLU A 20 9.79 -0.09 1.23
N THR A 21 8.50 -0.22 1.55
CA THR A 21 7.99 -0.23 2.92
C THR A 21 7.55 -1.64 3.28
N GLN A 22 7.83 -2.05 4.52
CA GLN A 22 7.45 -3.36 5.02
C GLN A 22 5.98 -3.36 5.44
N LEU A 23 5.22 -4.32 4.90
CA LEU A 23 3.82 -4.53 5.23
C LEU A 23 3.68 -5.35 6.50
N ALA A 24 2.67 -5.05 7.31
CA ALA A 24 2.31 -5.89 8.45
C ALA A 24 1.78 -7.26 7.97
N ALA A 25 2.04 -8.32 8.74
CA ALA A 25 1.64 -9.68 8.37
C ALA A 25 0.11 -9.87 8.39
N ASP A 26 -0.61 -9.09 9.19
CA ASP A 26 -2.04 -9.20 9.43
C ASP A 26 -2.81 -7.98 8.86
N LEU A 27 -2.48 -7.57 7.63
CA LEU A 27 -3.24 -6.54 6.93
C LEU A 27 -4.58 -7.09 6.43
N HIS A 28 -5.64 -6.30 6.65
CA HIS A 28 -7.00 -6.58 6.20
C HIS A 28 -7.45 -5.54 5.17
N VAL A 29 -8.47 -5.89 4.39
CA VAL A 29 -9.10 -4.94 3.46
C VAL A 29 -9.67 -3.76 4.25
N GLY A 30 -9.36 -2.55 3.81
CA GLY A 30 -9.68 -1.29 4.48
C GLY A 30 -8.60 -0.76 5.43
N ASP A 31 -7.53 -1.52 5.67
CA ASP A 31 -6.38 -1.01 6.42
C ASP A 31 -5.61 0.05 5.61
N VAL A 32 -4.96 0.98 6.32
CA VAL A 32 -4.13 2.03 5.72
C VAL A 32 -2.65 1.74 6.00
N ILE A 33 -1.84 1.83 4.96
CA ILE A 33 -0.39 1.67 4.98
C ILE A 33 0.23 3.03 4.66
N GLU A 34 1.01 3.57 5.58
CA GLU A 34 1.80 4.78 5.35
C GLU A 34 3.20 4.41 4.86
N CYS A 35 3.71 5.10 3.84
CA CYS A 35 5.10 4.95 3.44
C CYS A 35 6.03 5.68 4.41
N ASP A 36 6.90 4.93 5.10
CA ASP A 36 7.91 5.45 6.05
C ASP A 36 8.87 6.53 5.47
N PHE A 37 8.93 6.69 4.15
CA PHE A 37 9.86 7.60 3.48
C PHE A 37 9.24 8.92 3.04
N CYS A 38 8.04 8.88 2.43
CA CYS A 38 7.38 10.07 1.90
C CYS A 38 6.06 10.41 2.63
N GLY A 39 5.61 9.56 3.55
CA GLY A 39 4.39 9.75 4.33
C GLY A 39 3.10 9.57 3.52
N ILE A 40 3.16 8.97 2.33
CA ILE A 40 1.95 8.77 1.53
C ILE A 40 1.19 7.55 2.00
N GLU A 41 -0.14 7.66 1.99
CA GLU A 41 -1.03 6.62 2.50
C GLU A 41 -1.60 5.77 1.36
N TYR A 42 -1.71 4.46 1.62
CA TYR A 42 -2.29 3.47 0.73
C TYR A 42 -3.38 2.71 1.46
N GLU A 43 -4.55 2.56 0.85
CA GLU A 43 -5.63 1.70 1.37
C GLU A 43 -5.52 0.29 0.78
N VAL A 44 -5.63 -0.73 1.63
CA VAL A 44 -5.68 -2.14 1.21
C VAL A 44 -7.04 -2.46 0.60
N LEU A 45 -7.07 -2.75 -0.70
CA LEU A 45 -8.28 -3.15 -1.43
C LEU A 45 -8.48 -4.68 -1.47
N ASN A 46 -7.39 -5.45 -1.42
CA ASN A 46 -7.43 -6.92 -1.38
C ASN A 46 -6.25 -7.44 -0.54
N ALA A 47 -6.50 -8.48 0.26
CA ALA A 47 -5.49 -9.25 0.98
C ALA A 47 -5.82 -10.75 0.89
N GLU A 48 -5.26 -11.45 -0.10
CA GLU A 48 -5.50 -12.87 -0.35
C GLU A 48 -4.18 -13.62 -0.61
N ASN A 49 -3.93 -14.75 0.05
CA ASN A 49 -2.79 -15.63 -0.23
C ASN A 49 -1.40 -14.94 -0.24
N ASN A 50 -1.17 -13.96 0.66
CA ASN A 50 0.02 -13.08 0.69
C ASN A 50 0.17 -12.14 -0.52
N GLU A 51 -0.90 -11.97 -1.31
CA GLU A 51 -1.02 -10.92 -2.31
C GLU A 51 -1.85 -9.78 -1.74
N TYR A 52 -1.28 -8.58 -1.73
CA TYR A 52 -1.93 -7.36 -1.27
C TYR A 52 -2.09 -6.42 -2.46
N THR A 53 -3.32 -6.00 -2.72
CA THR A 53 -3.60 -4.91 -3.65
C THR A 53 -3.91 -3.67 -2.84
N VAL A 54 -3.18 -2.59 -3.12
CA VAL A 54 -3.34 -1.32 -2.42
C VAL A 54 -3.60 -0.20 -3.41
N SER A 55 -4.32 0.82 -2.96
CA SER A 55 -4.63 2.02 -3.73
C SER A 55 -4.07 3.23 -3.02
N LEU A 56 -3.44 4.14 -3.76
CA LEU A 56 -3.02 5.43 -3.24
C LEU A 56 -4.23 6.20 -2.74
N LEU A 57 -4.17 6.69 -1.50
CA LEU A 57 -5.09 7.68 -0.97
C LEU A 57 -4.55 9.06 -1.38
N GLU A 58 -5.08 9.63 -2.47
CA GLU A 58 -4.84 11.04 -2.80
C GLU A 58 -5.54 11.89 -1.74
N GLU A 59 -4.81 12.70 -0.97
CA GLU A 59 -5.43 13.74 -0.13
C GLU A 59 -6.24 14.67 -1.06
N GLU A 60 -7.57 14.61 -0.97
CA GLU A 60 -8.44 15.57 -1.64
C GLU A 60 -8.09 16.98 -1.14
N LYS A 61 -7.52 17.79 -2.02
CA LYS A 61 -7.16 19.18 -1.75
C LYS A 61 -8.31 20.14 -2.07
#